data_AF-A0AAU1F748-F1
#
_entry.id   AF-A0AAU1F748-F1
#
_cell.length_a   1.000
_cell.length_b   1.000
_cell.length_c   1.000
_cell.angle_alpha   90.00
_cell.angle_beta   90.00
_cell.angle_gamma   90.00
#
_symmetry.space_group_name_H-M   'P 1'
#
loop_
_entity.id
_entity.type
_entity.pdbx_description
1 polymer ?
#
loop_
_entity_poly.entity_id
_entity_poly.type
_entity_poly.pdbx_seq_one_letter_code
_entity_poly.pdbx_strand_id
1 'polypeptide(L)'
;MSDESFNWQDLLGRWQEEWVPRAEHEEDWDGGPGPVSLGRPGADEAAITTVEKRLGKRLPPSYRQFLAASDGWRVEQTAGVYQLGGIADIDWSRDPYELTEVYEENLGDDPREQEVLLAGMWQRSLRLETDSDMTLALLDPGDRDEHGEWALYIYKGWSGEYPDRYPSFRAYMEAMYRSFHGDRVGRPGFENATTRAQDARVEEARLLALRGRHEEALPLLEEARSFGRPNSANLLNQLQHLAAPRAQRDYGSLVADPRYLPELLTVSAIEPASGEWRLGGDDHWLGMMAARGVDREIAEDLLSALRDGTHRYAPPGAWGRAVNEARESARWGATDAAWRMLRDALTQWIPPGPLLLAPLGLLADPVLGSLITPQRGREILATPRAGESGPAPEPAPDLDPPGLTWLTTTGIHGRPFDAYRCVWVEGADPAGLPALIGDEGAELSEPVHAARAYRPLRQNHEREGVELWEDRAAVMAGRCSEGWAFAFDGQSRQGINHLFQSPAAAASASGRAVVVWREPQRHLADHPAAFHVSVAERGVELYAFTVRGNDIRRSGAIPNTLDPARFVGSPDTHLDREVRLLETLHAELGISLPCFALSQGSLPMFTTRSWTRAPREGEGFAYLGFVRRRP
;
A
#
# COMPACT_ATOMS: atom_id res chain seq x y z
N MET A 1 -21.87 -25.12 -4.91
CA MET A 1 -23.19 -24.74 -4.39
C MET A 1 -24.19 -25.03 -5.48
N SER A 2 -25.25 -25.76 -5.18
CA SER A 2 -26.30 -26.11 -6.13
C SER A 2 -26.96 -24.85 -6.69
N ASP A 3 -27.11 -24.84 -8.01
CA ASP A 3 -27.72 -23.80 -8.82
C ASP A 3 -29.21 -23.71 -8.48
N GLU A 4 -29.57 -22.97 -7.41
CA GLU A 4 -30.94 -22.56 -7.17
C GLU A 4 -31.36 -21.65 -8.33
N SER A 5 -32.29 -22.14 -9.16
CA SER A 5 -32.83 -21.38 -10.28
C SER A 5 -33.34 -20.01 -9.80
N PHE A 6 -32.73 -18.95 -10.30
CA PHE A 6 -33.11 -17.58 -9.97
C PHE A 6 -34.59 -17.31 -10.27
N ASN A 7 -35.30 -16.70 -9.32
CA ASN A 7 -36.73 -16.41 -9.44
C ASN A 7 -36.99 -14.91 -9.65
N TRP A 8 -37.36 -14.55 -10.88
CA TRP A 8 -37.75 -13.17 -11.23
C TRP A 8 -38.97 -12.68 -10.45
N GLN A 9 -39.95 -13.53 -10.14
CA GLN A 9 -41.14 -13.12 -9.41
C GLN A 9 -40.78 -12.67 -7.99
N ASP A 10 -39.82 -13.35 -7.34
CA ASP A 10 -39.38 -12.98 -5.99
C ASP A 10 -38.57 -11.69 -5.97
N LEU A 11 -37.72 -11.44 -6.98
CA LEU A 11 -36.97 -10.17 -7.07
C LEU A 11 -37.92 -9.00 -7.36
N LEU A 12 -38.74 -9.13 -8.40
CA LEU A 12 -39.65 -8.07 -8.83
C LEU A 12 -40.74 -7.81 -7.79
N GLY A 13 -41.26 -8.86 -7.14
CA GLY A 13 -42.22 -8.74 -6.05
C GLY A 13 -41.64 -7.97 -4.85
N ARG A 14 -40.43 -8.32 -4.40
CA ARG A 14 -39.74 -7.57 -3.33
C ARG A 14 -39.49 -6.13 -3.74
N TRP A 15 -39.00 -5.89 -4.96
CA TRP A 15 -38.76 -4.54 -5.44
C TRP A 15 -40.06 -3.72 -5.47
N GLN A 16 -41.17 -4.30 -5.93
CA GLN A 16 -42.49 -3.68 -5.92
C GLN A 16 -42.99 -3.34 -4.52
N GLU A 17 -42.80 -4.24 -3.55
CA GLU A 17 -43.21 -4.03 -2.15
C GLU A 17 -42.37 -2.97 -1.43
N GLU A 18 -41.07 -2.93 -1.73
CA GLU A 18 -40.11 -2.02 -1.09
C GLU A 18 -40.02 -0.66 -1.77
N TRP A 19 -40.67 -0.49 -2.94
CA TRP A 19 -40.53 0.69 -3.76
C TRP A 19 -41.07 1.95 -3.11
N VAL A 20 -40.28 3.01 -3.21
CA VAL A 20 -40.66 4.36 -2.80
C VAL A 20 -40.10 5.38 -3.82
N PRO A 21 -40.84 6.47 -4.11
CA PRO A 21 -40.38 7.51 -5.03
C PRO A 21 -39.16 8.24 -4.46
N ARG A 22 -38.41 8.98 -5.27
CA ARG A 22 -37.30 9.81 -4.78
C ARG A 22 -37.82 11.08 -4.13
N ALA A 23 -37.08 11.62 -3.16
CA ALA A 23 -37.43 12.87 -2.47
C ALA A 23 -37.61 14.04 -3.46
N GLU A 24 -36.75 14.15 -4.47
CA GLU A 24 -36.81 15.20 -5.51
C GLU A 24 -38.05 15.08 -6.41
N HIS A 25 -38.67 13.91 -6.47
CA HIS A 25 -39.85 13.63 -7.27
C HIS A 25 -41.12 13.44 -6.42
N GLU A 26 -41.07 13.73 -5.11
CA GLU A 26 -42.25 13.70 -4.23
C GLU A 26 -43.19 14.88 -4.48
N GLU A 27 -42.64 16.07 -4.76
CA GLU A 27 -43.42 17.30 -5.00
C GLU A 27 -44.09 17.33 -6.38
N ASP A 28 -43.49 16.66 -7.37
CA ASP A 28 -44.03 16.50 -8.74
C ASP A 28 -44.95 15.26 -8.88
N TRP A 29 -45.19 14.54 -7.79
CA TRP A 29 -46.03 13.36 -7.79
C TRP A 29 -47.52 13.72 -7.79
N ASP A 30 -48.10 13.88 -8.98
CA ASP A 30 -49.53 14.19 -9.19
C ASP A 30 -50.47 12.96 -9.03
N GLY A 31 -49.90 11.80 -8.69
CA GLY A 31 -50.63 10.55 -8.48
C GLY A 31 -51.19 10.45 -7.07
N GLY A 32 -52.52 10.40 -6.93
CA GLY A 32 -53.19 10.13 -5.65
C GLY A 32 -52.70 8.82 -4.96
N PRO A 33 -53.17 8.52 -3.74
CA PRO A 33 -52.61 7.53 -2.80
C PRO A 33 -52.83 6.04 -3.18
N GLY A 34 -52.71 5.68 -4.46
CA GLY A 34 -52.76 4.30 -4.95
C GLY A 34 -51.36 3.67 -5.05
N PRO A 35 -51.26 2.32 -5.01
CA PRO A 35 -49.99 1.62 -5.17
C PRO A 35 -49.43 1.83 -6.58
N VAL A 36 -48.15 2.21 -6.66
CA VAL A 36 -47.43 2.43 -7.93
C VAL A 36 -47.07 1.09 -8.54
N SER A 37 -47.61 0.77 -9.72
CA SER A 37 -47.22 -0.46 -10.44
C SER A 37 -45.91 -0.24 -11.19
N LEU A 38 -44.86 -0.97 -10.82
CA LEU A 38 -43.56 -0.89 -11.50
C LEU A 38 -43.52 -1.71 -12.78
N GLY A 39 -44.23 -2.84 -12.81
CA GLY A 39 -44.29 -3.75 -13.93
C GLY A 39 -45.68 -3.86 -14.56
N ARG A 40 -45.74 -4.47 -15.74
CA ARG A 40 -46.98 -4.95 -16.38
C ARG A 40 -47.07 -6.47 -16.23
N PRO A 41 -48.26 -7.08 -16.28
CA PRO A 41 -48.38 -8.54 -16.26
C PRO A 41 -47.45 -9.20 -17.28
N GLY A 42 -46.76 -10.26 -16.88
CA GLY A 42 -45.82 -10.97 -17.74
C GLY A 42 -46.45 -11.47 -19.05
N ALA A 43 -45.63 -11.47 -20.10
CA ALA A 43 -46.02 -11.96 -21.41
C ALA A 43 -46.14 -13.49 -21.42
N ASP A 44 -47.13 -14.02 -22.14
CA ASP A 44 -47.22 -15.45 -22.36
C ASP A 44 -46.15 -15.94 -23.37
N GLU A 45 -45.92 -17.26 -23.37
CA GLU A 45 -44.91 -17.89 -24.23
C GLU A 45 -45.16 -17.66 -25.73
N ALA A 46 -46.43 -17.54 -26.14
CA ALA A 46 -46.81 -17.28 -27.52
C ALA A 46 -46.43 -15.87 -27.97
N ALA A 47 -46.63 -14.88 -27.10
CA ALA A 47 -46.25 -13.49 -27.33
C ALA A 47 -44.72 -13.32 -27.39
N ILE A 48 -43.99 -13.95 -26.47
CA ILE A 48 -42.51 -13.95 -26.46
C ILE A 48 -41.97 -14.57 -27.76
N THR A 49 -42.51 -15.73 -28.15
CA THR A 49 -42.09 -16.43 -29.38
C THR A 49 -42.45 -15.63 -30.64
N THR A 50 -43.53 -14.84 -30.61
CA THR A 50 -43.90 -13.94 -31.71
C THR A 50 -42.87 -12.83 -31.88
N VAL A 51 -42.39 -12.24 -30.77
CA VAL A 51 -41.34 -11.23 -30.81
C VAL A 51 -39.99 -11.82 -31.23
N GLU A 52 -39.62 -13.01 -30.77
CA GLU A 52 -38.40 -13.68 -31.24
C GLU A 52 -38.42 -13.93 -32.76
N LYS A 53 -39.58 -14.29 -33.31
CA LYS A 53 -39.78 -14.41 -34.76
C LYS A 53 -39.66 -13.06 -35.46
N ARG A 54 -40.21 -11.98 -34.88
CA ARG A 54 -40.08 -10.60 -35.39
C ARG A 54 -38.61 -10.15 -35.43
N LEU A 55 -37.87 -10.41 -34.35
CA LEU A 55 -36.47 -10.02 -34.20
C LEU A 55 -35.51 -10.96 -34.96
N GLY A 56 -35.95 -12.15 -35.34
CA GLY A 56 -35.13 -13.16 -36.03
C GLY A 56 -34.10 -13.85 -35.14
N LYS A 57 -34.21 -13.69 -33.82
CA LYS A 57 -33.31 -14.27 -32.81
C LYS A 57 -34.12 -14.72 -31.61
N ARG A 58 -33.71 -15.84 -31.00
CA ARG A 58 -34.18 -16.24 -29.68
C ARG A 58 -33.55 -15.32 -28.63
N LEU A 59 -34.34 -14.76 -27.71
CA LEU A 59 -33.86 -13.87 -26.65
C LEU A 59 -33.01 -14.65 -25.64
N PRO A 60 -32.08 -13.99 -24.93
CA PRO A 60 -31.26 -14.66 -23.92
C PRO A 60 -32.13 -15.17 -22.76
N PRO A 61 -31.77 -16.31 -22.13
CA PRO A 61 -32.61 -16.98 -21.15
C PRO A 61 -33.14 -16.06 -20.04
N SER A 62 -32.27 -15.23 -19.44
CA SER A 62 -32.64 -14.35 -18.34
C SER A 62 -33.66 -13.28 -18.74
N TYR A 63 -33.49 -12.68 -19.93
CA TYR A 63 -34.41 -11.67 -20.45
C TYR A 63 -35.76 -12.28 -20.86
N ARG A 64 -35.75 -13.50 -21.43
CA ARG A 64 -36.97 -14.24 -21.74
C ARG A 64 -37.79 -14.53 -20.47
N GLN A 65 -37.13 -15.00 -19.41
CA GLN A 65 -37.77 -15.28 -18.13
C GLN A 65 -38.27 -14.00 -17.45
N PHE A 66 -37.54 -12.88 -17.58
CA PHE A 66 -37.99 -11.58 -17.13
C PHE A 66 -39.29 -11.16 -17.83
N LEU A 67 -39.36 -11.24 -19.16
CA LEU A 67 -40.57 -10.89 -19.91
C LEU A 67 -41.77 -11.76 -19.55
N ALA A 68 -41.53 -13.04 -19.22
CA ALA A 68 -42.57 -13.94 -18.71
C ALA A 68 -43.05 -13.57 -17.29
N ALA A 69 -42.23 -12.87 -16.50
CA ALA A 69 -42.59 -12.38 -15.17
C ALA A 69 -43.18 -10.96 -15.20
N SER A 70 -42.68 -10.07 -16.07
CA SER A 70 -43.13 -8.70 -16.24
C SER A 70 -42.89 -8.18 -17.66
N ASP A 71 -43.93 -7.64 -18.31
CA ASP A 71 -43.83 -7.10 -19.67
C ASP A 71 -43.34 -5.64 -19.68
N GLY A 72 -42.09 -5.43 -19.27
CA GLY A 72 -41.49 -4.11 -19.03
C GLY A 72 -41.44 -3.76 -17.54
N TRP A 73 -40.59 -2.81 -17.17
CA TRP A 73 -40.34 -2.47 -15.78
C TRP A 73 -39.86 -1.04 -15.59
N ARG A 74 -40.39 -0.35 -14.58
CA ARG A 74 -39.95 0.96 -14.13
C ARG A 74 -38.76 0.80 -13.18
N VAL A 75 -37.58 1.24 -13.64
CA VAL A 75 -36.30 1.14 -12.93
C VAL A 75 -36.04 2.36 -12.06
N GLU A 76 -36.34 3.57 -12.57
CA GLU A 76 -36.06 4.86 -11.90
C GLU A 76 -34.59 5.01 -11.49
N GLN A 77 -33.66 4.73 -12.43
CA GLN A 77 -32.21 4.89 -12.21
C GLN A 77 -31.82 6.38 -12.17
N THR A 78 -30.82 6.74 -11.36
CA THR A 78 -30.28 8.12 -11.33
C THR A 78 -29.58 8.45 -12.62
N ALA A 79 -30.03 9.51 -13.29
CA ALA A 79 -29.43 10.01 -14.54
C ALA A 79 -29.16 8.86 -15.52
N GLY A 80 -30.18 8.02 -15.76
CA GLY A 80 -30.01 6.75 -16.44
C GLY A 80 -31.30 6.26 -17.07
N VAL A 81 -31.55 4.95 -16.99
CA VAL A 81 -32.79 4.34 -17.51
C VAL A 81 -33.92 4.46 -16.49
N TYR A 82 -35.01 5.13 -16.88
CA TYR A 82 -36.21 5.23 -16.05
C TYR A 82 -37.15 4.05 -16.30
N GLN A 83 -37.34 3.64 -17.56
CA GLN A 83 -38.26 2.58 -17.93
C GLN A 83 -37.69 1.63 -19.01
N LEU A 84 -37.80 0.34 -18.73
CA LEU A 84 -37.56 -0.75 -19.67
C LEU A 84 -38.87 -1.15 -20.37
N GLY A 85 -38.80 -1.27 -21.69
CA GLY A 85 -39.90 -1.64 -22.55
C GLY A 85 -40.33 -3.10 -22.41
N GLY A 86 -41.57 -3.37 -22.80
CA GLY A 86 -42.09 -4.72 -22.95
C GLY A 86 -41.84 -5.30 -24.35
N ILE A 87 -42.43 -6.45 -24.63
CA ILE A 87 -42.35 -7.16 -25.92
C ILE A 87 -42.75 -6.26 -27.11
N ALA A 88 -43.69 -5.33 -26.91
CA ALA A 88 -44.15 -4.41 -27.94
C ALA A 88 -43.11 -3.34 -28.28
N ASP A 89 -42.30 -2.95 -27.30
CA ASP A 89 -41.48 -1.74 -27.31
C ASP A 89 -40.03 -2.00 -27.78
N ILE A 90 -39.55 -3.24 -27.67
CA ILE A 90 -38.18 -3.62 -28.04
C ILE A 90 -37.96 -3.78 -29.54
N ASP A 91 -36.89 -3.18 -30.05
CA ASP A 91 -36.44 -3.30 -31.43
C ASP A 91 -34.90 -3.12 -31.51
N TRP A 92 -34.31 -3.45 -32.66
CA TRP A 92 -32.89 -3.25 -32.92
C TRP A 92 -32.54 -1.75 -32.87
N SER A 93 -31.43 -1.41 -32.21
CA SER A 93 -30.97 -0.02 -32.07
C SER A 93 -30.70 0.64 -33.43
N ARG A 94 -30.02 -0.10 -34.33
CA ARG A 94 -29.58 0.37 -35.67
C ARG A 94 -28.72 1.64 -35.62
N ASP A 95 -28.01 1.81 -34.51
CA ASP A 95 -27.06 2.91 -34.29
C ASP A 95 -27.61 4.30 -34.67
N PRO A 96 -28.59 4.82 -33.91
CA PRO A 96 -29.28 6.07 -34.27
C PRO A 96 -28.38 7.32 -34.20
N TYR A 97 -27.18 7.18 -33.62
CA TYR A 97 -26.20 8.27 -33.43
C TYR A 97 -24.91 8.04 -34.20
N GLU A 98 -24.86 7.06 -35.11
CA GLU A 98 -23.70 6.75 -35.96
C GLU A 98 -22.40 6.51 -35.14
N LEU A 99 -22.54 5.90 -33.96
CA LEU A 99 -21.44 5.62 -33.03
C LEU A 99 -20.57 4.44 -33.48
N THR A 100 -21.07 3.55 -34.35
CA THR A 100 -20.24 2.47 -34.91
C THR A 100 -19.03 3.02 -35.64
N GLU A 101 -19.19 4.02 -36.52
CA GLU A 101 -18.07 4.59 -37.27
C GLU A 101 -17.03 5.21 -36.33
N VAL A 102 -17.49 5.98 -35.34
CA VAL A 102 -16.62 6.62 -34.34
C VAL A 102 -15.79 5.58 -33.57
N TYR A 103 -16.40 4.46 -33.19
CA TYR A 103 -15.69 3.42 -32.42
C TYR A 103 -14.78 2.58 -33.32
N GLU A 104 -15.17 2.30 -34.56
CA GLU A 104 -14.35 1.59 -35.54
C GLU A 104 -13.11 2.40 -35.93
N GLU A 105 -13.24 3.72 -36.13
CA GLU A 105 -12.10 4.61 -36.42
C GLU A 105 -11.08 4.69 -35.28
N ASN A 106 -11.52 4.42 -34.04
CA ASN A 106 -10.66 4.41 -32.86
C ASN A 106 -10.03 3.03 -32.58
N LEU A 107 -10.32 2.01 -33.39
CA LEU A 107 -9.62 0.72 -33.30
C LEU A 107 -8.17 0.91 -33.78
N GLY A 108 -7.20 0.58 -32.93
CA GLY A 108 -5.79 0.58 -33.32
C GLY A 108 -5.45 -0.55 -34.30
N ASP A 109 -4.18 -0.65 -34.69
CA ASP A 109 -3.70 -1.65 -35.67
C ASP A 109 -3.87 -3.13 -35.21
N ASP A 110 -3.98 -3.36 -33.88
CA ASP A 110 -4.18 -4.68 -33.26
C ASP A 110 -5.20 -4.59 -32.12
N PRO A 111 -6.51 -4.46 -32.44
CA PRO A 111 -7.54 -4.23 -31.45
C PRO A 111 -7.87 -5.52 -30.69
N ARG A 112 -8.16 -5.38 -29.40
CA ARG A 112 -8.63 -6.51 -28.58
C ARG A 112 -10.02 -6.93 -29.03
N GLU A 113 -10.34 -8.21 -28.84
CA GLU A 113 -11.66 -8.77 -29.17
C GLU A 113 -12.82 -7.96 -28.53
N GLN A 114 -12.64 -7.51 -27.29
CA GLN A 114 -13.64 -6.69 -26.60
C GLN A 114 -13.86 -5.31 -27.26
N GLU A 115 -12.82 -4.72 -27.84
CA GLU A 115 -12.90 -3.43 -28.54
C GLU A 115 -13.67 -3.58 -29.86
N VAL A 116 -13.41 -4.68 -30.58
CA VAL A 116 -14.15 -5.04 -31.80
C VAL A 116 -15.62 -5.34 -31.51
N LEU A 117 -15.89 -6.09 -30.42
CA LEU A 117 -17.25 -6.33 -29.96
C LEU A 117 -17.96 -5.01 -29.65
N LEU A 118 -17.34 -4.12 -28.88
CA LEU A 118 -17.90 -2.83 -28.51
C LEU A 118 -18.22 -1.97 -29.75
N ALA A 119 -17.31 -1.87 -30.71
CA ALA A 119 -17.48 -1.05 -31.91
C ALA A 119 -18.67 -1.51 -32.78
N GLY A 120 -18.83 -2.81 -32.97
CA GLY A 120 -19.94 -3.34 -33.75
C GLY A 120 -21.26 -3.46 -32.98
N MET A 121 -21.29 -3.19 -31.66
CA MET A 121 -22.49 -3.41 -30.85
C MET A 121 -23.62 -2.46 -31.25
N TRP A 122 -23.33 -1.21 -31.62
CA TRP A 122 -24.33 -0.17 -31.83
C TRP A 122 -25.35 -0.51 -32.92
N GLN A 123 -24.89 -1.16 -33.99
CA GLN A 123 -25.73 -1.60 -35.11
C GLN A 123 -26.58 -2.84 -34.79
N ARG A 124 -26.01 -3.79 -34.03
CA ARG A 124 -26.58 -5.13 -33.84
C ARG A 124 -27.28 -5.35 -32.50
N SER A 125 -27.19 -4.41 -31.57
CA SER A 125 -27.76 -4.57 -30.23
C SER A 125 -29.26 -4.29 -30.21
N LEU A 126 -29.97 -5.01 -29.35
CA LEU A 126 -31.38 -4.83 -29.08
C LEU A 126 -31.55 -3.71 -28.05
N ARG A 127 -32.37 -2.70 -28.38
CA ARG A 127 -32.65 -1.56 -27.50
C ARG A 127 -33.78 -1.90 -26.52
N LEU A 128 -33.55 -1.67 -25.22
CA LEU A 128 -34.48 -2.06 -24.16
C LEU A 128 -35.18 -0.88 -23.49
N GLU A 129 -34.57 0.30 -23.45
CA GLU A 129 -35.14 1.47 -22.79
C GLU A 129 -36.30 2.08 -23.60
N THR A 130 -37.25 2.65 -22.87
CA THR A 130 -38.37 3.43 -23.42
C THR A 130 -38.43 4.84 -22.89
N ASP A 131 -37.86 5.05 -21.69
CA ASP A 131 -37.70 6.35 -21.05
C ASP A 131 -36.35 6.36 -20.31
N SER A 132 -35.54 7.40 -20.56
CA SER A 132 -34.19 7.54 -20.02
C SER A 132 -33.66 8.96 -20.12
N ASP A 133 -32.62 9.26 -19.34
CA ASP A 133 -31.88 10.51 -19.40
C ASP A 133 -30.70 10.40 -20.39
N MET A 134 -31.00 10.52 -21.69
CA MET A 134 -30.05 10.34 -22.79
C MET A 134 -29.19 9.07 -22.66
N THR A 135 -29.78 8.00 -22.13
CA THR A 135 -29.08 6.75 -21.81
C THR A 135 -29.65 5.60 -22.64
N LEU A 136 -28.78 4.81 -23.28
CA LEU A 136 -29.18 3.63 -24.06
C LEU A 136 -28.90 2.34 -23.28
N ALA A 137 -29.87 1.42 -23.25
CA ALA A 137 -29.71 0.06 -22.72
C ALA A 137 -29.72 -0.95 -23.87
N LEU A 138 -28.53 -1.43 -24.22
CA LEU A 138 -28.26 -2.16 -25.45
C LEU A 138 -27.84 -3.60 -25.14
N LEU A 139 -28.68 -4.57 -25.50
CA LEU A 139 -28.45 -6.00 -25.29
C LEU A 139 -27.84 -6.63 -26.54
N ASP A 140 -26.59 -7.06 -26.46
CA ASP A 140 -25.79 -7.39 -27.64
C ASP A 140 -25.79 -8.91 -27.96
N PRO A 141 -26.41 -9.34 -29.07
CA PRO A 141 -26.32 -10.73 -29.51
C PRO A 141 -24.95 -11.14 -30.04
N GLY A 142 -24.00 -10.24 -30.25
CA GLY A 142 -22.63 -10.55 -30.65
C GLY A 142 -21.71 -10.94 -29.48
N ASP A 143 -22.03 -10.46 -28.28
CA ASP A 143 -21.26 -10.70 -27.06
C ASP A 143 -22.05 -11.63 -26.13
N ARG A 144 -21.74 -12.92 -26.20
CA ARG A 144 -22.48 -13.99 -25.49
C ARG A 144 -21.58 -14.85 -24.64
N ASP A 145 -22.09 -15.29 -23.51
CA ASP A 145 -21.43 -16.29 -22.67
C ASP A 145 -21.76 -17.74 -23.10
N GLU A 146 -21.19 -18.70 -22.38
CA GLU A 146 -21.38 -20.14 -22.60
C GLU A 146 -22.82 -20.63 -22.32
N HIS A 147 -23.62 -19.83 -21.60
CA HIS A 147 -25.02 -20.12 -21.28
C HIS A 147 -26.00 -19.48 -22.27
N GLY A 148 -25.49 -18.72 -23.25
CA GLY A 148 -26.29 -18.02 -24.25
C GLY A 148 -26.91 -16.72 -23.71
N GLU A 149 -26.46 -16.22 -22.57
CA GLU A 149 -26.76 -14.87 -22.11
C GLU A 149 -26.05 -13.86 -23.01
N TRP A 150 -26.69 -12.71 -23.19
CA TRP A 150 -26.15 -11.60 -23.99
C TRP A 150 -25.70 -10.51 -23.03
N ALA A 151 -24.52 -9.93 -23.29
CA ALA A 151 -24.05 -8.79 -22.52
C ALA A 151 -25.00 -7.59 -22.70
N LEU A 152 -25.24 -6.85 -21.62
CA LEU A 152 -25.99 -5.60 -21.65
C LEU A 152 -25.02 -4.44 -21.47
N TYR A 153 -25.11 -3.45 -22.35
CA TYR A 153 -24.33 -2.23 -22.29
C TYR A 153 -25.21 -1.04 -21.95
N ILE A 154 -24.76 -0.22 -21.00
CA ILE A 154 -25.41 1.04 -20.63
C ILE A 154 -24.53 2.18 -21.11
N TYR A 155 -25.01 2.93 -22.10
CA TYR A 155 -24.32 4.10 -22.61
C TYR A 155 -25.01 5.38 -22.18
N LYS A 156 -24.28 6.28 -21.51
CA LYS A 156 -24.77 7.58 -21.07
C LYS A 156 -24.25 8.66 -22.02
N GLY A 157 -25.10 9.20 -22.87
CA GLY A 157 -24.69 10.18 -23.89
C GLY A 157 -24.12 11.49 -23.32
N TRP A 158 -24.36 11.77 -22.04
CA TRP A 158 -23.89 12.96 -21.34
C TRP A 158 -22.57 12.76 -20.57
N SER A 159 -22.10 11.52 -20.34
CA SER A 159 -20.94 11.27 -19.47
C SER A 159 -19.59 11.49 -20.18
N GLY A 160 -19.56 11.30 -21.51
CA GLY A 160 -18.30 11.25 -22.26
C GLY A 160 -17.45 10.01 -21.98
N GLU A 161 -17.99 9.02 -21.26
CA GLU A 161 -17.33 7.76 -20.92
C GLU A 161 -17.76 6.62 -21.87
N TYR A 162 -16.99 5.54 -21.87
CA TYR A 162 -17.36 4.30 -22.57
C TYR A 162 -18.60 3.64 -21.94
N PRO A 163 -19.37 2.82 -22.68
CA PRO A 163 -20.52 2.11 -22.12
C PRO A 163 -20.14 1.14 -20.99
N ASP A 164 -20.95 1.13 -19.93
CA ASP A 164 -20.84 0.17 -18.83
C ASP A 164 -21.32 -1.21 -19.30
N ARG A 165 -20.45 -2.23 -19.26
CA ARG A 165 -20.79 -3.61 -19.66
C ARG A 165 -21.23 -4.45 -18.46
N TYR A 166 -22.41 -5.05 -18.57
CA TYR A 166 -22.94 -6.10 -17.68
C TYR A 166 -22.92 -7.44 -18.41
N PRO A 167 -22.58 -8.56 -17.74
CA PRO A 167 -22.47 -9.86 -18.39
C PRO A 167 -23.84 -10.42 -18.85
N SER A 168 -24.95 -9.94 -18.29
CA SER A 168 -26.31 -10.35 -18.69
C SER A 168 -27.35 -9.30 -18.29
N PHE A 169 -28.56 -9.41 -18.85
CA PHE A 169 -29.72 -8.61 -18.43
C PHE A 169 -30.03 -8.81 -16.94
N ARG A 170 -29.93 -10.05 -16.43
CA ARG A 170 -30.10 -10.34 -15.00
C ARG A 170 -29.10 -9.56 -14.14
N ALA A 171 -27.82 -9.58 -14.50
CA ALA A 171 -26.78 -8.89 -13.73
C ALA A 171 -27.06 -7.38 -13.63
N TYR A 172 -27.55 -6.78 -14.72
CA TYR A 172 -28.01 -5.38 -14.72
C TYR A 172 -29.18 -5.16 -13.77
N MET A 173 -30.23 -5.98 -13.83
CA MET A 173 -31.40 -5.82 -12.95
C MET A 173 -31.06 -6.00 -11.47
N GLU A 174 -30.19 -6.94 -11.12
CA GLU A 174 -29.68 -7.09 -9.75
C GLU A 174 -28.87 -5.85 -9.31
N ALA A 175 -28.06 -5.28 -10.20
CA ALA A 175 -27.34 -4.03 -9.94
C ALA A 175 -28.27 -2.83 -9.78
N MET A 176 -29.34 -2.74 -10.57
CA MET A 176 -30.35 -1.67 -10.44
C MET A 176 -31.15 -1.80 -9.15
N TYR A 177 -31.49 -3.01 -8.73
CA TYR A 177 -32.11 -3.25 -7.43
C TYR A 177 -31.21 -2.79 -6.27
N ARG A 178 -29.91 -3.12 -6.33
CA ARG A 178 -28.90 -2.63 -5.36
C ARG A 178 -28.79 -1.11 -5.36
N SER A 179 -28.70 -0.48 -6.54
CA SER A 179 -28.65 0.97 -6.70
C SER A 179 -29.91 1.65 -6.16
N PHE A 180 -31.08 1.07 -6.40
CA PHE A 180 -32.35 1.56 -5.86
C PHE A 180 -32.30 1.72 -4.34
N HIS A 181 -31.75 0.72 -3.63
CA HIS A 181 -31.53 0.79 -2.18
C HIS A 181 -30.47 1.82 -1.81
N GLY A 182 -29.34 1.85 -2.51
CA GLY A 182 -28.24 2.78 -2.28
C GLY A 182 -28.65 4.25 -2.37
N ASP A 183 -29.45 4.61 -3.39
CA ASP A 183 -29.97 5.96 -3.60
C ASP A 183 -30.89 6.43 -2.46
N ARG A 184 -31.45 5.50 -1.68
CA ARG A 184 -32.46 5.77 -0.64
C ARG A 184 -31.91 5.67 0.78
N VAL A 185 -30.62 5.41 0.95
CA VAL A 185 -29.96 5.26 2.27
C VAL A 185 -30.13 6.51 3.15
N GLY A 186 -30.10 7.70 2.57
CA GLY A 186 -30.27 8.96 3.29
C GLY A 186 -31.71 9.31 3.66
N ARG A 187 -32.70 8.52 3.22
CA ARG A 187 -34.11 8.82 3.43
C ARG A 187 -34.58 8.38 4.82
N PRO A 188 -35.15 9.29 5.64
CA PRO A 188 -35.74 8.92 6.91
C PRO A 188 -36.84 7.85 6.76
N GLY A 189 -36.75 6.78 7.53
CA GLY A 189 -37.77 5.71 7.55
C GLY A 189 -37.71 4.70 6.41
N PHE A 190 -36.68 4.74 5.55
CA PHE A 190 -36.47 3.71 4.52
C PHE A 190 -35.83 2.44 5.11
N GLU A 191 -36.62 1.73 5.92
CA GLU A 191 -36.26 0.45 6.53
C GLU A 191 -37.23 -0.65 6.08
N ASN A 192 -36.69 -1.67 5.43
CA ASN A 192 -37.42 -2.80 4.85
C ASN A 192 -36.70 -4.13 5.14
N ALA A 193 -37.24 -5.23 4.63
CA ALA A 193 -36.65 -6.55 4.87
C ALA A 193 -35.24 -6.66 4.30
N THR A 194 -35.02 -6.14 3.08
CA THR A 194 -33.70 -6.18 2.43
C THR A 194 -32.66 -5.37 3.21
N THR A 195 -32.95 -4.11 3.56
CA THR A 195 -32.03 -3.24 4.32
C THR A 195 -31.69 -3.81 5.69
N ARG A 196 -32.68 -4.35 6.44
CA ARG A 196 -32.42 -5.05 7.71
C ARG A 196 -31.52 -6.28 7.54
N ALA A 197 -31.73 -7.06 6.49
CA ALA A 197 -30.88 -8.21 6.19
C ALA A 197 -29.45 -7.78 5.85
N GLN A 198 -29.27 -6.70 5.10
CA GLN A 198 -27.93 -6.18 4.79
C GLN A 198 -27.24 -5.56 6.02
N ASP A 199 -27.97 -4.88 6.90
CA ASP A 199 -27.41 -4.35 8.16
C ASP A 199 -26.98 -5.49 9.10
N ALA A 200 -27.75 -6.59 9.14
CA ALA A 200 -27.35 -7.79 9.84
C ALA A 200 -26.07 -8.42 9.25
N ARG A 201 -25.90 -8.40 7.92
CA ARG A 201 -24.65 -8.84 7.27
C ARG A 201 -23.46 -7.95 7.61
N VAL A 202 -23.65 -6.64 7.71
CA VAL A 202 -22.57 -5.72 8.16
C VAL A 202 -22.12 -6.09 9.57
N GLU A 203 -23.06 -6.32 10.47
CA GLU A 203 -22.74 -6.71 11.85
C GLU A 203 -22.11 -8.11 11.93
N GLU A 204 -22.61 -9.07 11.16
CA GLU A 204 -22.00 -10.40 11.04
C GLU A 204 -20.56 -10.32 10.53
N ALA A 205 -20.32 -9.55 9.47
CA ALA A 205 -18.99 -9.34 8.92
C ALA A 205 -18.05 -8.66 9.91
N ARG A 206 -18.56 -7.67 10.67
CA ARG A 206 -17.81 -7.02 11.75
C ARG A 206 -17.33 -8.04 12.78
N LEU A 207 -18.22 -8.93 13.24
CA LEU A 207 -17.87 -9.98 14.21
C LEU A 207 -16.92 -11.02 13.61
N LEU A 208 -17.12 -11.45 12.36
CA LEU A 208 -16.21 -12.35 11.66
C LEU A 208 -14.80 -11.77 11.56
N ALA A 209 -14.68 -10.48 11.19
CA ALA A 209 -13.39 -9.79 11.11
C ALA A 209 -12.69 -9.70 12.48
N LEU A 210 -13.43 -9.46 13.57
CA LEU A 210 -12.88 -9.43 14.93
C LEU A 210 -12.46 -10.82 15.43
N ARG A 211 -13.08 -11.89 14.92
CA ARG A 211 -12.69 -13.30 15.17
C ARG A 211 -11.51 -13.77 14.33
N GLY A 212 -10.92 -12.91 13.50
CA GLY A 212 -9.84 -13.30 12.58
C GLY A 212 -10.33 -13.87 11.24
N ARG A 213 -11.63 -14.03 11.03
CA ARG A 213 -12.24 -14.62 9.82
C ARG A 213 -12.53 -13.54 8.77
N HIS A 214 -11.52 -12.71 8.48
CA HIS A 214 -11.65 -11.53 7.62
C HIS A 214 -11.97 -11.87 6.15
N GLU A 215 -11.51 -13.02 5.65
CA GLU A 215 -11.82 -13.49 4.29
C GLU A 215 -13.31 -13.79 4.11
N GLU A 216 -13.99 -14.27 5.16
CA GLU A 216 -15.44 -14.50 5.16
C GLU A 216 -16.23 -13.21 5.37
N ALA A 217 -15.65 -12.24 6.08
CA ALA A 217 -16.24 -10.91 6.25
C ALA A 217 -16.24 -10.09 4.95
N LEU A 218 -15.23 -10.27 4.10
CA LEU A 218 -15.04 -9.50 2.86
C LEU A 218 -16.26 -9.54 1.92
N PRO A 219 -16.76 -10.70 1.45
CA PRO A 219 -17.89 -10.76 0.53
C PRO A 219 -19.19 -10.22 1.15
N LEU A 220 -19.37 -10.36 2.47
CA LEU A 220 -20.53 -9.80 3.18
C LEU A 220 -20.52 -8.26 3.17
N LEU A 221 -19.35 -7.65 3.37
CA LEU A 221 -19.19 -6.20 3.32
C LEU A 221 -19.27 -5.66 1.88
N GLU A 222 -18.76 -6.41 0.90
CA GLU A 222 -18.88 -6.06 -0.52
C GLU A 222 -20.35 -6.05 -0.96
N GLU A 223 -21.10 -7.09 -0.60
CA GLU A 223 -22.53 -7.18 -0.85
C GLU A 223 -23.27 -6.03 -0.14
N ALA A 224 -23.06 -5.81 1.16
CA ALA A 224 -23.72 -4.72 1.88
C ALA A 224 -23.37 -3.32 1.32
N ARG A 225 -22.11 -3.12 0.88
CA ARG A 225 -21.68 -1.88 0.21
C ARG A 225 -22.40 -1.68 -1.11
N SER A 226 -22.68 -2.75 -1.86
CA SER A 226 -23.43 -2.65 -3.12
C SER A 226 -24.85 -2.11 -2.92
N PHE A 227 -25.46 -2.34 -1.74
CA PHE A 227 -26.75 -1.76 -1.33
C PHE A 227 -26.61 -0.37 -0.67
N GLY A 228 -25.41 0.22 -0.68
CA GLY A 228 -25.11 1.50 -0.04
C GLY A 228 -25.22 1.49 1.48
N ARG A 229 -25.21 0.31 2.14
CA ARG A 229 -25.49 0.24 3.57
C ARG A 229 -24.48 1.06 4.39
N PRO A 230 -24.93 1.80 5.42
CA PRO A 230 -24.04 2.59 6.26
C PRO A 230 -22.88 1.75 6.82
N ASN A 231 -21.71 2.35 6.95
CA ASN A 231 -20.49 1.76 7.53
C ASN A 231 -19.85 0.60 6.75
N SER A 232 -20.55 -0.06 5.84
CA SER A 232 -20.01 -1.17 5.02
C SER A 232 -18.72 -0.79 4.30
N ALA A 233 -18.69 0.38 3.65
CA ALA A 233 -17.51 0.90 2.95
C ALA A 233 -16.34 1.17 3.92
N ASN A 234 -16.61 1.76 5.09
CA ASN A 234 -15.60 2.08 6.08
C ASN A 234 -14.96 0.81 6.66
N LEU A 235 -15.76 -0.22 6.97
CA LEU A 235 -15.26 -1.50 7.46
C LEU A 235 -14.49 -2.25 6.37
N LEU A 236 -15.01 -2.30 5.14
CA LEU A 236 -14.36 -2.93 3.99
C LEU A 236 -13.00 -2.27 3.71
N ASN A 237 -12.95 -0.94 3.73
CA ASN A 237 -11.73 -0.18 3.49
C ASN A 237 -10.64 -0.52 4.52
N GLN A 238 -10.98 -0.84 5.78
CA GLN A 238 -9.97 -1.26 6.77
C GLN A 238 -9.36 -2.63 6.46
N LEU A 239 -10.20 -3.60 6.07
CA LEU A 239 -9.72 -4.92 5.64
C LEU A 239 -8.78 -4.78 4.44
N GLN A 240 -9.19 -3.98 3.46
CA GLN A 240 -8.40 -3.76 2.25
C GLN A 240 -7.15 -2.91 2.50
N HIS A 241 -7.17 -2.00 3.48
CA HIS A 241 -6.01 -1.20 3.87
C HIS A 241 -4.91 -2.10 4.45
N LEU A 242 -5.24 -2.99 5.39
CA LEU A 242 -4.25 -3.87 5.98
C LEU A 242 -3.77 -4.95 4.99
N ALA A 243 -4.60 -5.37 4.04
CA ALA A 243 -4.17 -6.24 2.94
C ALA A 243 -3.21 -5.53 1.96
N ALA A 244 -3.31 -4.20 1.83
CA ALA A 244 -2.44 -3.37 1.00
C ALA A 244 -2.05 -2.06 1.72
N PRO A 245 -1.12 -2.11 2.71
CA PRO A 245 -0.85 -0.99 3.65
C PRO A 245 -0.38 0.33 3.03
N ARG A 246 0.03 0.31 1.77
CA ARG A 246 0.47 1.49 1.01
C ARG A 246 -0.64 2.08 0.13
N ALA A 247 -1.78 1.39 -0.01
CA ALA A 247 -2.90 1.85 -0.82
C ALA A 247 -3.75 2.85 -0.03
N GLN A 248 -4.17 3.92 -0.70
CA GLN A 248 -5.03 4.92 -0.08
C GLN A 248 -6.45 4.40 0.09
N ARG A 249 -7.07 4.84 1.18
CA ARG A 249 -8.46 4.56 1.52
C ARG A 249 -9.11 5.82 2.08
N ASP A 250 -10.36 6.05 1.68
CA ASP A 250 -11.17 7.12 2.24
C ASP A 250 -12.09 6.57 3.34
N TYR A 251 -12.21 7.31 4.44
CA TYR A 251 -13.11 6.98 5.55
C TYR A 251 -14.23 8.01 5.71
N GLY A 252 -14.38 8.91 4.73
CA GLY A 252 -15.45 9.92 4.69
C GLY A 252 -15.44 10.79 5.95
N SER A 253 -16.62 11.05 6.52
CA SER A 253 -16.77 11.88 7.72
C SER A 253 -16.33 11.20 9.02
N LEU A 254 -15.98 9.90 9.03
CA LEU A 254 -15.47 9.25 10.24
C LEU A 254 -14.12 9.80 10.70
N VAL A 255 -13.36 10.42 9.81
CA VAL A 255 -12.09 11.07 10.16
C VAL A 255 -12.25 12.22 11.16
N ALA A 256 -13.47 12.79 11.24
CA ALA A 256 -13.81 13.86 12.17
C ALA A 256 -14.43 13.36 13.48
N ASP A 257 -14.77 12.08 13.61
CA ASP A 257 -15.30 11.53 14.87
C ASP A 257 -14.17 11.46 15.91
N PRO A 258 -14.30 12.14 17.07
CA PRO A 258 -13.24 12.17 18.09
C PRO A 258 -12.79 10.78 18.59
N ARG A 259 -13.65 9.76 18.49
CA ARG A 259 -13.31 8.38 18.89
C ARG A 259 -12.35 7.70 17.92
N TYR A 260 -12.39 8.07 16.65
CA TYR A 260 -11.61 7.45 15.58
C TYR A 260 -10.50 8.34 15.05
N LEU A 261 -10.44 9.61 15.47
CA LEU A 261 -9.44 10.59 15.05
C LEU A 261 -8.00 10.05 15.15
N PRO A 262 -7.54 9.44 16.27
CA PRO A 262 -6.17 8.92 16.37
C PRO A 262 -5.83 7.79 15.39
N GLU A 263 -6.85 7.16 14.81
CA GLU A 263 -6.72 5.97 13.95
C GLU A 263 -6.91 6.34 12.48
N LEU A 264 -7.98 7.07 12.14
CA LEU A 264 -8.40 7.32 10.77
C LEU A 264 -7.86 8.65 10.21
N LEU A 265 -7.86 9.73 11.00
CA LEU A 265 -7.30 11.01 10.55
C LEU A 265 -5.80 10.86 10.30
N THR A 266 -5.10 10.22 11.24
CA THR A 266 -3.65 9.96 11.18
C THR A 266 -3.26 9.24 9.90
N VAL A 267 -4.01 8.19 9.52
CA VAL A 267 -3.74 7.41 8.32
C VAL A 267 -4.08 8.18 7.04
N SER A 268 -5.14 9.00 7.06
CA SER A 268 -5.49 9.86 5.92
C SER A 268 -4.45 10.95 5.63
N ALA A 269 -3.60 11.28 6.60
CA ALA A 269 -2.56 12.31 6.49
C ALA A 269 -1.20 11.79 5.99
N ILE A 270 -0.99 10.46 5.88
CA ILE A 270 0.29 9.85 5.47
C ILE A 270 0.74 10.34 4.09
N GLU A 271 -0.14 10.33 3.11
CA GLU A 271 0.21 10.74 1.75
C GLU A 271 0.39 12.26 1.62
N PRO A 272 -0.52 13.12 2.13
CA PRO A 272 -0.25 14.56 2.20
C PRO A 272 1.10 14.88 2.87
N ALA A 273 1.51 14.09 3.86
CA ALA A 273 2.81 14.23 4.52
C ALA A 273 4.00 13.79 3.65
N SER A 274 3.84 12.82 2.74
CA SER A 274 4.94 12.32 1.90
C SER A 274 5.41 13.32 0.83
N GLY A 275 4.60 14.34 0.53
CA GLY A 275 4.92 15.40 -0.44
C GLY A 275 4.86 14.95 -1.90
N GLU A 276 4.21 13.81 -2.18
CA GLU A 276 3.95 13.35 -3.54
C GLU A 276 2.87 14.26 -4.18
N TRP A 277 3.36 15.19 -5.01
CA TRP A 277 2.64 16.08 -5.94
C TRP A 277 1.11 15.90 -6.07
N ARG A 278 0.33 16.89 -5.61
CA ARG A 278 -1.08 17.08 -5.96
C ARG A 278 -1.37 18.55 -6.32
N LEU A 279 -2.26 18.75 -7.30
CA LEU A 279 -2.85 20.05 -7.63
C LEU A 279 -3.46 20.68 -6.35
N GLY A 280 -2.97 21.83 -5.90
CA GLY A 280 -3.56 22.60 -4.80
C GLY A 280 -2.83 22.55 -3.44
N GLY A 281 -1.78 21.74 -3.28
CA GLY A 281 -0.95 21.71 -2.06
C GLY A 281 -1.71 21.35 -0.76
N ASP A 282 -1.12 21.70 0.37
CA ASP A 282 -1.63 21.36 1.72
C ASP A 282 -3.01 21.95 1.99
N ASP A 283 -3.24 23.16 1.50
CA ASP A 283 -4.50 23.89 1.67
C ASP A 283 -5.70 23.13 1.11
N HIS A 284 -5.49 22.35 0.04
CA HIS A 284 -6.55 21.52 -0.52
C HIS A 284 -6.96 20.39 0.44
N TRP A 285 -5.99 19.66 0.99
CA TRP A 285 -6.27 18.58 1.94
C TRP A 285 -6.86 19.13 3.25
N LEU A 286 -6.32 20.23 3.77
CA LEU A 286 -6.84 20.91 4.96
C LEU A 286 -8.27 21.41 4.75
N GLY A 287 -8.57 21.97 3.57
CA GLY A 287 -9.93 22.36 3.21
C GLY A 287 -10.89 21.17 3.14
N MET A 288 -10.44 20.05 2.59
CA MET A 288 -11.23 18.80 2.55
C MET A 288 -11.50 18.27 3.97
N MET A 289 -10.51 18.25 4.86
CA MET A 289 -10.67 17.80 6.25
C MET A 289 -11.61 18.73 7.03
N ALA A 290 -11.47 20.05 6.85
CA ALA A 290 -12.38 21.02 7.45
C ALA A 290 -13.83 20.85 6.98
N ALA A 291 -14.04 20.58 5.68
CA ALA A 291 -15.37 20.28 5.14
C ALA A 291 -15.98 18.99 5.71
N ARG A 292 -15.14 18.05 6.17
CA ARG A 292 -15.56 16.82 6.86
C ARG A 292 -15.78 17.01 8.36
N GLY A 293 -15.49 18.20 8.90
CA GLY A 293 -15.69 18.54 10.31
C GLY A 293 -14.45 18.37 11.19
N VAL A 294 -13.26 18.16 10.61
CA VAL A 294 -12.00 18.13 11.36
C VAL A 294 -11.57 19.55 11.69
N ASP A 295 -11.12 19.78 12.92
CA ASP A 295 -10.51 21.05 13.29
C ASP A 295 -9.21 21.27 12.49
N ARG A 296 -9.09 22.45 11.88
CA ARG A 296 -7.97 22.75 10.97
C ARG A 296 -6.62 22.77 11.70
N GLU A 297 -6.57 23.27 12.93
CA GLU A 297 -5.33 23.32 13.73
C GLU A 297 -4.85 21.89 14.03
N ILE A 298 -5.77 21.00 14.41
CA ILE A 298 -5.45 19.57 14.64
C ILE A 298 -4.91 18.91 13.36
N ALA A 299 -5.50 19.21 12.21
CA ALA A 299 -5.07 18.65 10.93
C ALA A 299 -3.68 19.18 10.50
N GLU A 300 -3.42 20.47 10.71
CA GLU A 300 -2.13 21.12 10.44
C GLU A 300 -1.02 20.56 11.33
N ASP A 301 -1.26 20.46 12.64
CA ASP A 301 -0.31 19.91 13.61
C ASP A 301 0.07 18.46 13.30
N LEU A 302 -0.93 17.62 12.98
CA LEU A 302 -0.72 16.24 12.58
C LEU A 302 0.11 16.14 11.30
N LEU A 303 -0.23 16.95 10.29
CA LEU A 303 0.48 16.96 9.01
C LEU A 303 1.95 17.36 9.21
N SER A 304 2.23 18.37 10.04
CA SER A 304 3.60 18.77 10.38
C SER A 304 4.33 17.64 11.11
N ALA A 305 3.70 17.03 12.13
CA ALA A 305 4.31 15.96 12.91
C ALA A 305 4.67 14.73 12.05
N LEU A 306 3.82 14.37 11.06
CA LEU A 306 4.11 13.27 10.14
C LEU A 306 5.27 13.61 9.19
N ARG A 307 5.34 14.85 8.69
CA ARG A 307 6.44 15.32 7.81
C ARG A 307 7.78 15.35 8.51
N ASP A 308 7.76 15.79 9.76
CA ASP A 308 8.94 15.87 10.61
C ASP A 308 9.34 14.49 11.15
N GLY A 309 8.48 13.48 11.00
CA GLY A 309 8.71 12.12 11.52
C GLY A 309 8.61 12.04 13.05
N THR A 310 8.00 13.05 13.68
CA THR A 310 7.84 13.17 15.14
C THR A 310 6.51 12.60 15.63
N HIS A 311 5.58 12.31 14.71
CA HIS A 311 4.33 11.64 15.06
C HIS A 311 4.59 10.33 15.81
N ARG A 312 3.78 10.09 16.85
CA ARG A 312 3.84 8.89 17.66
C ARG A 312 2.44 8.34 17.86
N TYR A 313 2.21 7.12 17.38
CA TYR A 313 0.98 6.42 17.66
C TYR A 313 1.03 5.88 19.11
N ALA A 314 0.19 6.46 19.98
CA ALA A 314 0.18 6.16 21.41
C ALA A 314 -1.25 5.87 21.91
N PRO A 315 -1.85 4.74 21.50
CA PRO A 315 -3.17 4.36 21.98
C PRO A 315 -3.12 4.06 23.49
N PRO A 316 -4.25 4.10 24.22
CA PRO A 316 -4.27 3.84 25.65
C PRO A 316 -4.13 2.34 25.99
N GLY A 317 -3.93 2.04 27.27
CA GLY A 317 -4.04 0.69 27.81
C GLY A 317 -2.83 -0.23 27.57
N ALA A 318 -3.06 -1.54 27.62
CA ALA A 318 -2.00 -2.54 27.46
C ALA A 318 -1.42 -2.55 26.05
N TRP A 319 -2.28 -2.42 25.04
CA TRP A 319 -1.88 -2.23 23.65
C TRP A 319 -0.93 -1.04 23.49
N GLY A 320 -1.26 0.12 24.07
CA GLY A 320 -0.39 1.30 24.07
C GLY A 320 1.01 1.08 24.62
N ARG A 321 1.13 0.31 25.71
CA ARG A 321 2.44 -0.04 26.28
C ARG A 321 3.25 -0.91 25.33
N ALA A 322 2.61 -1.93 24.75
CA ALA A 322 3.26 -2.80 23.77
C ALA A 322 3.68 -2.04 22.50
N VAL A 323 2.85 -1.12 22.00
CA VAL A 323 3.19 -0.23 20.88
C VAL A 323 4.43 0.61 21.21
N ASN A 324 4.50 1.17 22.43
CA ASN A 324 5.66 1.95 22.86
C ASN A 324 6.93 1.09 22.96
N GLU A 325 6.86 -0.10 23.56
CA GLU A 325 8.00 -1.02 23.66
C GLU A 325 8.45 -1.51 22.29
N ALA A 326 7.52 -1.84 21.40
CA ALA A 326 7.81 -2.21 20.03
C ALA A 326 8.47 -1.07 19.26
N ARG A 327 8.00 0.17 19.42
CA ARG A 327 8.61 1.35 18.80
C ARG A 327 10.04 1.56 19.29
N GLU A 328 10.27 1.42 20.59
CA GLU A 328 11.59 1.49 21.21
C GLU A 328 12.54 0.37 20.75
N SER A 329 12.00 -0.80 20.43
CA SER A 329 12.76 -1.90 19.83
C SER A 329 13.09 -1.64 18.35
N ALA A 330 12.08 -1.21 17.57
CA ALA A 330 12.21 -0.94 16.14
C ALA A 330 13.11 0.26 15.84
N ARG A 331 13.07 1.33 16.65
CA ARG A 331 13.96 2.51 16.47
C ARG A 331 15.43 2.16 16.53
N TRP A 332 15.78 1.05 17.19
CA TRP A 332 17.15 0.54 17.29
C TRP A 332 17.44 -0.59 16.30
N GLY A 333 16.52 -0.90 15.39
CA GLY A 333 16.72 -1.89 14.33
C GLY A 333 16.27 -3.31 14.67
N ALA A 334 15.71 -3.56 15.87
CA ALA A 334 15.17 -4.87 16.23
C ALA A 334 13.73 -5.05 15.72
N THR A 335 13.56 -5.00 14.40
CA THR A 335 12.24 -4.90 13.74
C THR A 335 11.37 -6.14 13.87
N ASP A 336 11.96 -7.34 13.85
CA ASP A 336 11.22 -8.59 14.05
C ASP A 336 10.83 -8.82 15.52
N ALA A 337 11.67 -8.36 16.46
CA ALA A 337 11.32 -8.38 17.88
C ALA A 337 10.15 -7.42 18.16
N ALA A 338 10.20 -6.21 17.60
CA ALA A 338 9.10 -5.25 17.68
C ALA A 338 7.79 -5.83 17.12
N TRP A 339 7.84 -6.52 15.98
CA TRP A 339 6.66 -7.16 15.41
C TRP A 339 6.06 -8.22 16.33
N ARG A 340 6.90 -9.11 16.90
CA ARG A 340 6.45 -10.13 17.84
C ARG A 340 5.76 -9.51 19.07
N MET A 341 6.29 -8.40 19.61
CA MET A 341 5.64 -7.66 20.70
C MET A 341 4.25 -7.13 20.30
N LEU A 342 4.12 -6.52 19.12
CA LEU A 342 2.83 -6.04 18.61
C LEU A 342 1.85 -7.20 18.43
N ARG A 343 2.27 -8.27 17.76
CA ARG A 343 1.46 -9.47 17.52
C ARG A 343 0.92 -10.05 18.84
N ASP A 344 1.80 -10.25 19.82
CA ASP A 344 1.43 -10.88 21.08
C ASP A 344 0.46 -9.99 21.89
N ALA A 345 0.56 -8.66 21.76
CA ALA A 345 -0.31 -7.69 22.42
C ALA A 345 -1.63 -7.42 21.69
N LEU A 346 -1.75 -7.78 20.41
CA LEU A 346 -2.91 -7.45 19.57
C LEU A 346 -4.23 -8.03 20.10
N THR A 347 -4.18 -9.19 20.76
CA THR A 347 -5.34 -9.81 21.42
C THR A 347 -5.94 -8.95 22.53
N GLN A 348 -5.16 -8.04 23.11
CA GLN A 348 -5.57 -7.10 24.16
C GLN A 348 -6.02 -5.74 23.60
N TRP A 349 -5.98 -5.56 22.28
CA TRP A 349 -6.49 -4.35 21.64
C TRP A 349 -8.03 -4.30 21.72
N ILE A 350 -8.54 -3.14 22.10
CA ILE A 350 -9.97 -2.87 22.22
C ILE A 350 -10.33 -1.75 21.25
N PRO A 351 -11.32 -1.94 20.36
CA PRO A 351 -11.73 -0.90 19.44
C PRO A 351 -12.38 0.26 20.21
N PRO A 352 -12.10 1.53 19.85
CA PRO A 352 -12.71 2.71 20.46
C PRO A 352 -14.22 2.84 20.12
N GLY A 353 -14.69 2.09 19.12
CA GLY A 353 -16.09 2.01 18.74
C GLY A 353 -16.34 0.95 17.66
N PRO A 354 -17.60 0.67 17.31
CA PRO A 354 -17.98 -0.43 16.42
C PRO A 354 -17.47 -0.26 14.98
N LEU A 355 -17.05 0.95 14.60
CA LEU A 355 -16.62 1.26 13.24
C LEU A 355 -15.12 1.08 13.03
N LEU A 356 -14.39 0.57 14.02
CA LEU A 356 -12.97 0.27 13.90
C LEU A 356 -12.74 -1.24 14.12
N LEU A 357 -12.15 -1.88 13.12
CA LEU A 357 -11.82 -3.29 13.11
C LEU A 357 -10.38 -3.57 13.52
N ALA A 358 -9.47 -2.62 13.36
CA ALA A 358 -8.05 -2.82 13.63
C ALA A 358 -7.33 -1.50 14.01
N PRO A 359 -6.17 -1.56 14.69
CA PRO A 359 -5.37 -0.39 15.06
C PRO A 359 -4.66 0.21 13.84
N LEU A 360 -5.40 0.94 13.00
CA LEU A 360 -4.88 1.51 11.77
C LEU A 360 -3.83 2.60 12.00
N GLY A 361 -3.85 3.28 13.14
CA GLY A 361 -2.87 4.32 13.48
C GLY A 361 -1.43 3.81 13.48
N LEU A 362 -1.20 2.49 13.61
CA LEU A 362 0.12 1.87 13.40
C LEU A 362 0.73 2.23 12.04
N LEU A 363 -0.08 2.30 10.99
CA LEU A 363 0.37 2.59 9.62
C LEU A 363 0.99 3.97 9.48
N ALA A 364 0.58 4.91 10.33
CA ALA A 364 1.03 6.30 10.29
C ALA A 364 2.23 6.57 11.21
N ASP A 365 2.61 5.64 12.08
CA ASP A 365 3.81 5.80 12.89
C ASP A 365 5.06 5.70 12.00
N PRO A 366 5.98 6.68 12.03
CA PRO A 366 7.14 6.73 11.13
C PRO A 366 8.17 5.62 11.40
N VAL A 367 8.12 4.96 12.56
CA VAL A 367 8.99 3.84 12.93
C VAL A 367 8.29 2.51 12.75
N LEU A 368 7.02 2.41 13.15
CA LEU A 368 6.27 1.14 13.10
C LEU A 368 5.52 0.91 11.77
N GLY A 369 5.14 1.96 11.06
CA GLY A 369 4.29 1.87 9.87
C GLY A 369 4.90 1.01 8.76
N SER A 370 6.22 1.09 8.56
CA SER A 370 6.91 0.24 7.57
C SER A 370 6.91 -1.24 7.96
N LEU A 371 6.82 -1.57 9.26
CA LEU A 371 6.72 -2.96 9.72
C LEU A 371 5.43 -3.63 9.28
N ILE A 372 4.39 -2.86 8.96
CA ILE A 372 3.10 -3.40 8.53
C ILE A 372 3.18 -3.70 7.03
N THR A 373 3.82 -4.82 6.70
CA THR A 373 3.84 -5.37 5.33
C THR A 373 2.47 -5.98 4.98
N PRO A 374 2.15 -6.25 3.70
CA PRO A 374 0.91 -6.95 3.35
C PRO A 374 0.71 -8.28 4.10
N GLN A 375 1.79 -9.03 4.36
CA GLN A 375 1.72 -10.30 5.09
C GLN A 375 1.40 -10.08 6.56
N ARG A 376 2.07 -9.11 7.20
CA ARG A 376 1.83 -8.73 8.61
C ARG A 376 0.46 -8.07 8.80
N GLY A 377 -0.03 -7.33 7.81
CA GLY A 377 -1.38 -6.79 7.77
C GLY A 377 -2.44 -7.89 7.71
N ARG A 378 -2.25 -8.93 6.89
CA ARG A 378 -3.11 -10.13 6.92
C ARG A 378 -3.06 -10.85 8.27
N GLU A 379 -1.89 -10.95 8.89
CA GLU A 379 -1.76 -11.51 10.24
C GLU A 379 -2.55 -10.70 11.28
N ILE A 380 -2.54 -9.36 11.21
CA ILE A 380 -3.41 -8.50 12.06
C ILE A 380 -4.87 -8.84 11.83
N LEU A 381 -5.30 -8.90 10.57
CA LEU A 381 -6.69 -9.19 10.23
C LEU A 381 -7.12 -10.58 10.68
N ALA A 382 -6.21 -11.56 10.63
CA ALA A 382 -6.44 -12.94 11.01
C ALA A 382 -6.31 -13.19 12.52
N THR A 383 -5.77 -12.23 13.30
CA THR A 383 -5.66 -12.34 14.75
C THR A 383 -7.00 -12.00 15.43
N PRO A 384 -7.59 -12.91 16.22
CA PRO A 384 -8.77 -12.61 17.03
C PRO A 384 -8.49 -11.51 18.05
N ARG A 385 -9.42 -10.58 18.22
CA ARG A 385 -9.25 -9.37 19.05
C ARG A 385 -10.59 -8.85 19.57
N ALA A 386 -10.54 -7.79 20.38
CA ALA A 386 -11.73 -7.21 21.02
C ALA A 386 -12.53 -8.19 21.92
N GLY A 387 -11.86 -9.20 22.47
CA GLY A 387 -12.49 -10.24 23.29
C GLY A 387 -13.18 -11.37 22.51
N GLU A 388 -13.15 -11.32 21.17
CA GLU A 388 -13.65 -12.39 20.33
C GLU A 388 -12.66 -13.57 20.27
N SER A 389 -13.19 -14.78 20.05
CA SER A 389 -12.41 -16.01 19.91
C SER A 389 -12.37 -16.49 18.47
N GLY A 390 -11.22 -17.00 18.03
CA GLY A 390 -11.03 -17.53 16.68
C GLY A 390 -9.73 -18.34 16.56
N PRO A 391 -9.44 -18.89 15.37
CA PRO A 391 -8.19 -19.62 15.15
C PRO A 391 -6.99 -18.67 15.27
N ALA A 392 -5.90 -19.16 15.87
CA ALA A 392 -4.65 -18.42 15.86
C ALA A 392 -4.08 -18.42 14.43
N PRO A 393 -3.69 -17.26 13.88
CA PRO A 393 -3.12 -17.20 12.54
C PRO A 393 -1.71 -17.80 12.49
N GLU A 394 -1.29 -18.20 11.29
CA GLU A 394 0.12 -18.52 11.04
C GLU A 394 0.94 -17.23 11.15
N PRO A 395 2.02 -17.22 11.95
CA PRO A 395 2.89 -16.05 12.07
C PRO A 395 3.49 -15.64 10.73
N ALA A 396 3.50 -14.33 10.43
CA ALA A 396 4.29 -13.84 9.32
C ALA A 396 5.79 -14.14 9.56
N PRO A 397 6.55 -14.50 8.52
CA PRO A 397 7.98 -14.74 8.66
C PRO A 397 8.71 -13.47 9.08
N ASP A 398 9.83 -13.67 9.79
CA ASP A 398 10.79 -12.61 10.10
C ASP A 398 11.32 -11.97 8.81
N LEU A 399 11.53 -10.66 8.84
CA LEU A 399 11.94 -9.87 7.67
C LEU A 399 13.46 -9.80 7.52
N ASP A 400 14.21 -9.98 8.61
CA ASP A 400 15.66 -9.89 8.60
C ASP A 400 16.31 -11.26 8.32
N PRO A 401 17.01 -11.42 7.16
CA PRO A 401 17.85 -12.58 6.94
C PRO A 401 19.04 -12.56 7.91
N PRO A 402 19.57 -13.74 8.30
CA PRO A 402 20.70 -13.81 9.21
C PRO A 402 22.00 -13.27 8.58
N GLY A 403 22.86 -12.69 9.43
CA GLY A 403 24.21 -12.29 9.07
C GLY A 403 24.31 -11.01 8.24
N LEU A 404 25.22 -11.01 7.25
CA LEU A 404 25.62 -9.83 6.48
C LEU A 404 25.51 -9.99 4.97
N THR A 405 25.29 -11.21 4.46
CA THR A 405 25.34 -11.52 3.02
C THR A 405 24.28 -10.79 2.21
N TRP A 406 23.17 -10.41 2.86
CA TRP A 406 22.10 -9.63 2.25
C TRP A 406 22.58 -8.27 1.70
N LEU A 407 23.69 -7.70 2.19
CA LEU A 407 24.28 -6.47 1.66
C LEU A 407 24.62 -6.56 0.16
N THR A 408 24.82 -7.78 -0.35
CA THR A 408 25.16 -8.06 -1.74
C THR A 408 23.95 -8.27 -2.65
N THR A 409 22.76 -8.50 -2.07
CA THR A 409 21.53 -8.85 -2.80
C THR A 409 20.39 -7.85 -2.59
N THR A 410 20.38 -7.16 -1.45
CA THR A 410 19.28 -6.33 -0.98
C THR A 410 19.79 -4.97 -0.51
N GLY A 411 19.09 -3.92 -0.90
CA GLY A 411 19.37 -2.55 -0.49
C GLY A 411 18.17 -1.66 -0.80
N ILE A 412 18.41 -0.43 -1.26
CA ILE A 412 17.35 0.58 -1.41
C ILE A 412 16.53 0.30 -2.67
N HIS A 413 15.20 0.35 -2.54
CA HIS A 413 14.27 0.05 -3.65
C HIS A 413 14.50 -1.33 -4.29
N GLY A 414 14.97 -2.31 -3.50
CA GLY A 414 15.25 -3.66 -3.99
C GLY A 414 16.53 -3.79 -4.81
N ARG A 415 17.40 -2.76 -4.84
CA ARG A 415 18.72 -2.81 -5.47
C ARG A 415 19.81 -2.99 -4.42
N PRO A 416 20.84 -3.83 -4.66
CA PRO A 416 21.98 -3.96 -3.77
C PRO A 416 22.66 -2.61 -3.49
N PHE A 417 23.33 -2.49 -2.34
CA PHE A 417 24.15 -1.32 -2.06
C PHE A 417 25.37 -1.28 -2.97
N ASP A 418 25.52 -0.19 -3.72
CA ASP A 418 26.68 0.02 -4.58
C ASP A 418 27.96 0.26 -3.77
N ALA A 419 27.87 0.64 -2.49
CA ALA A 419 28.99 0.79 -1.56
C ALA A 419 28.43 0.84 -0.13
N TYR A 420 29.23 0.47 0.85
CA TYR A 420 28.84 0.63 2.25
C TYR A 420 30.04 0.72 3.18
N ARG A 421 29.85 1.38 4.32
CA ARG A 421 30.76 1.35 5.46
C ARG A 421 29.98 1.08 6.73
N CYS A 422 30.57 0.30 7.61
CA CYS A 422 29.94 -0.09 8.86
C CYS A 422 30.97 -0.14 9.98
N VAL A 423 30.55 0.29 11.16
CA VAL A 423 31.28 0.16 12.43
C VAL A 423 30.40 -0.64 13.37
N TRP A 424 30.93 -1.70 13.99
CA TRP A 424 30.31 -2.40 15.11
C TRP A 424 31.12 -2.13 16.37
N VAL A 425 30.45 -1.90 17.49
CA VAL A 425 31.08 -1.68 18.81
C VAL A 425 30.44 -2.60 19.84
N GLU A 426 31.26 -3.46 20.43
CA GLU A 426 30.84 -4.44 21.43
C GLU A 426 30.52 -3.75 22.75
N GLY A 427 29.36 -4.09 23.34
CA GLY A 427 28.94 -3.61 24.65
C GLY A 427 28.56 -2.12 24.71
N ALA A 428 28.56 -1.43 23.58
CA ALA A 428 28.14 -0.03 23.51
C ALA A 428 26.60 0.08 23.43
N ASP A 429 26.07 1.14 24.04
CA ASP A 429 24.70 1.58 23.77
C ASP A 429 24.69 2.39 22.45
N PRO A 430 23.76 2.18 21.50
CA PRO A 430 23.73 2.95 20.26
C PRO A 430 23.66 4.46 20.48
N ALA A 431 23.02 4.90 21.58
CA ALA A 431 22.98 6.30 22.01
C ALA A 431 24.36 6.90 22.31
N GLY A 432 25.35 6.07 22.66
CA GLY A 432 26.73 6.47 22.95
C GLY A 432 27.65 6.52 21.72
N LEU A 433 27.22 6.03 20.55
CA LEU A 433 28.06 6.01 19.34
C LEU A 433 28.55 7.40 18.89
N PRO A 434 27.76 8.49 18.98
CA PRO A 434 28.27 9.83 18.65
C PRO A 434 29.44 10.27 19.53
N ALA A 435 29.50 9.85 20.80
CA ALA A 435 30.62 10.18 21.66
C ALA A 435 31.92 9.47 21.24
N LEU A 436 31.79 8.26 20.68
CA LEU A 436 32.91 7.41 20.27
C LEU A 436 33.47 7.80 18.90
N ILE A 437 32.59 7.97 17.91
CA ILE A 437 32.97 8.16 16.50
C ILE A 437 32.31 9.38 15.84
N GLY A 438 31.46 10.10 16.57
CA GLY A 438 30.78 11.31 16.09
C GLY A 438 31.70 12.52 16.02
N ASP A 439 31.36 13.41 15.10
CA ASP A 439 31.95 14.74 14.96
C ASP A 439 31.82 15.57 16.26
N GLU A 440 32.54 16.68 16.36
CA GLU A 440 32.43 17.56 17.51
C GLU A 440 30.98 18.07 17.66
N GLY A 441 30.35 17.78 18.81
CA GLY A 441 28.94 18.12 19.05
C GLY A 441 27.91 17.23 18.32
N ALA A 442 28.31 16.08 17.77
CA ALA A 442 27.38 15.18 17.11
C ALA A 442 26.35 14.61 18.09
N GLU A 443 25.07 14.78 17.74
CA GLU A 443 23.93 14.20 18.44
C GLU A 443 23.15 13.25 17.51
N LEU A 444 22.40 12.32 18.11
CA LEU A 444 21.49 11.47 17.35
C LEU A 444 20.26 12.26 16.92
N SER A 445 19.92 12.16 15.64
CA SER A 445 18.64 12.66 15.11
C SER A 445 17.46 11.80 15.58
N GLU A 446 16.25 12.34 15.40
CA GLU A 446 15.05 11.51 15.33
C GLU A 446 15.19 10.44 14.22
N PRO A 447 14.50 9.30 14.32
CA PRO A 447 14.56 8.24 13.32
C PRO A 447 14.23 8.75 11.91
N VAL A 448 15.14 8.50 10.97
CA VAL A 448 14.99 8.90 9.57
C VAL A 448 14.74 7.67 8.71
N HIS A 449 13.65 7.68 7.94
CA HIS A 449 13.34 6.61 7.01
C HIS A 449 14.44 6.42 5.96
N ALA A 450 14.78 5.16 5.63
CA ALA A 450 15.89 4.82 4.75
C ALA A 450 15.84 5.52 3.39
N ALA A 451 14.65 5.59 2.78
CA ALA A 451 14.45 6.28 1.50
C ALA A 451 14.76 7.80 1.56
N ARG A 452 14.66 8.44 2.73
CA ARG A 452 15.03 9.85 2.94
C ARG A 452 16.52 9.98 3.25
N ALA A 453 17.04 9.13 4.14
CA ALA A 453 18.44 9.11 4.56
C ALA A 453 19.40 8.92 3.38
N TYR A 454 19.00 8.10 2.41
CA TYR A 454 19.78 7.81 1.21
C TYR A 454 19.33 8.62 -0.02
N ARG A 455 18.58 9.72 0.14
CA ARG A 455 18.46 10.65 -0.99
C ARG A 455 19.83 11.24 -1.28
N PRO A 456 20.17 11.53 -2.54
CA PRO A 456 21.43 12.18 -2.86
C PRO A 456 21.52 13.54 -2.15
N LEU A 457 22.17 13.57 -0.98
CA LEU A 457 22.51 14.82 -0.32
C LEU A 457 23.44 15.62 -1.23
N ARG A 458 23.24 16.94 -1.25
CA ARG A 458 24.21 17.91 -1.77
C ARG A 458 25.59 17.56 -1.22
N GLN A 459 26.61 17.68 -2.07
CA GLN A 459 27.95 17.16 -1.79
C GLN A 459 28.44 17.62 -0.40
N ASN A 460 29.18 16.78 0.35
CA ASN A 460 29.72 17.13 1.67
C ASN A 460 30.46 18.48 1.67
N HIS A 461 31.04 18.87 0.53
CA HIS A 461 31.77 20.12 0.32
C HIS A 461 30.87 21.38 0.24
N GLU A 462 29.55 21.23 0.17
CA GLU A 462 28.58 22.34 0.27
C GLU A 462 28.21 22.66 1.73
N ARG A 463 28.70 21.86 2.70
CA ARG A 463 28.55 22.17 4.14
C ARG A 463 29.64 23.15 4.56
N GLU A 464 29.22 24.26 5.16
CA GLU A 464 30.11 25.29 5.68
C GLU A 464 31.07 24.68 6.73
N GLY A 465 32.39 24.91 6.57
CA GLY A 465 33.40 24.44 7.52
C GLY A 465 33.95 23.01 7.33
N VAL A 466 33.62 22.30 6.24
CA VAL A 466 34.18 20.97 5.92
C VAL A 466 35.29 21.09 4.88
N GLU A 467 36.48 20.61 5.22
CA GLU A 467 37.64 20.63 4.31
C GLU A 467 37.50 19.56 3.21
N LEU A 468 38.09 19.80 2.04
CA LEU A 468 37.89 18.94 0.86
C LEU A 468 38.50 17.54 0.98
N TRP A 469 39.44 17.34 1.90
CA TRP A 469 40.02 16.05 2.20
C TRP A 469 39.20 15.26 3.23
N GLU A 470 38.27 15.89 3.95
CA GLU A 470 37.51 15.25 5.02
C GLU A 470 36.43 14.30 4.48
N ASP A 471 36.32 13.14 5.12
CA ASP A 471 35.27 12.15 4.88
C ASP A 471 34.41 11.97 6.12
N ARG A 472 33.54 12.96 6.38
CA ARG A 472 32.54 12.91 7.46
C ARG A 472 31.31 12.15 6.98
N ALA A 473 31.08 10.97 7.55
CA ALA A 473 29.98 10.08 7.18
C ALA A 473 28.69 10.45 7.87
N ALA A 474 27.56 10.47 7.14
CA ALA A 474 26.25 10.40 7.78
C ALA A 474 25.86 8.92 7.93
N VAL A 475 25.80 8.43 9.17
CA VAL A 475 25.57 7.02 9.49
C VAL A 475 24.25 6.84 10.21
N MET A 476 23.53 5.76 9.90
CA MET A 476 22.43 5.26 10.71
C MET A 476 22.98 4.46 11.89
N ALA A 477 22.40 4.66 13.06
CA ALA A 477 22.81 4.02 14.30
C ALA A 477 21.74 3.04 14.80
N GLY A 478 22.18 1.90 15.32
CA GLY A 478 21.27 0.91 15.88
C GLY A 478 21.98 -0.16 16.69
N ARG A 479 21.22 -1.18 17.06
CA ARG A 479 21.68 -2.36 17.78
C ARG A 479 21.44 -3.59 16.91
N CYS A 480 22.38 -4.52 16.93
CA CYS A 480 22.20 -5.83 16.32
C CYS A 480 22.37 -6.94 17.37
N SER A 481 22.49 -8.19 16.92
CA SER A 481 22.60 -9.37 17.79
C SER A 481 23.72 -9.25 18.84
N GLU A 482 23.57 -9.97 19.95
CA GLU A 482 24.60 -10.17 21.00
C GLU A 482 25.36 -8.91 21.48
N GLY A 483 24.64 -7.82 21.73
CA GLY A 483 25.21 -6.67 22.45
C GLY A 483 26.13 -5.77 21.61
N TRP A 484 26.06 -5.86 20.29
CA TRP A 484 26.75 -4.95 19.38
C TRP A 484 25.86 -3.75 19.03
N ALA A 485 26.41 -2.54 19.16
CA ALA A 485 25.88 -1.36 18.50
C ALA A 485 26.54 -1.20 17.12
N PHE A 486 25.82 -0.67 16.15
CA PHE A 486 26.34 -0.44 14.80
C PHE A 486 26.12 1.00 14.34
N ALA A 487 27.01 1.46 13.45
CA ALA A 487 26.86 2.66 12.64
C ALA A 487 27.06 2.30 11.17
N PHE A 488 26.07 2.57 10.31
CA PHE A 488 26.06 2.13 8.91
C PHE A 488 25.80 3.29 7.94
N ASP A 489 26.59 3.36 6.87
CA ASP A 489 26.36 4.23 5.72
C ASP A 489 26.37 3.40 4.43
N GLY A 490 25.22 3.38 3.74
CA GLY A 490 25.01 2.67 2.47
C GLY A 490 25.28 3.52 1.22
N GLN A 491 25.90 4.70 1.37
CA GLN A 491 26.19 5.65 0.30
C GLN A 491 27.62 6.15 0.29
N SER A 492 28.59 5.31 0.65
CA SER A 492 30.00 5.68 0.59
C SER A 492 30.42 6.12 -0.83
N ARG A 493 30.61 7.43 -1.04
CA ARG A 493 31.04 8.01 -2.33
C ARG A 493 32.56 8.14 -2.45
N GLN A 494 33.27 8.25 -1.32
CA GLN A 494 34.72 8.32 -1.30
C GLN A 494 35.34 6.91 -1.38
N GLY A 495 36.54 6.84 -1.94
CA GLY A 495 37.35 5.63 -1.97
C GLY A 495 38.43 5.68 -0.89
N ILE A 496 38.80 4.51 -0.40
CA ILE A 496 39.93 4.23 0.49
C ILE A 496 41.23 4.63 -0.21
N ASN A 497 41.80 5.73 0.26
CA ASN A 497 43.05 6.29 -0.23
C ASN A 497 44.15 6.27 0.86
N HIS A 498 45.30 6.88 0.60
CA HIS A 498 46.43 6.88 1.53
C HIS A 498 46.23 7.75 2.79
N LEU A 499 45.22 8.63 2.80
CA LEU A 499 44.79 9.42 3.95
C LEU A 499 43.78 8.67 4.82
N PHE A 500 43.31 7.49 4.40
CA PHE A 500 42.35 6.71 5.16
C PHE A 500 42.86 6.41 6.58
N GLN A 501 42.02 6.72 7.56
CA GLN A 501 42.21 6.45 8.97
C GLN A 501 40.98 5.72 9.50
N SER A 502 41.15 4.44 9.85
CA SER A 502 40.04 3.65 10.38
C SER A 502 39.54 4.20 11.72
N PRO A 503 38.22 4.32 11.93
CA PRO A 503 37.64 4.69 13.21
C PRO A 503 37.70 3.55 14.25
N ALA A 504 38.18 2.35 13.90
CA ALA A 504 38.15 1.18 14.79
C ALA A 504 38.78 1.47 16.16
N ALA A 505 39.96 2.09 16.19
CA ALA A 505 40.64 2.43 17.44
C ALA A 505 39.80 3.39 18.30
N ALA A 506 39.28 4.47 17.72
CA ALA A 506 38.43 5.43 18.43
C ALA A 506 37.12 4.80 18.93
N ALA A 507 36.53 3.92 18.13
CA ALA A 507 35.29 3.21 18.44
C ALA A 507 35.46 2.19 19.59
N SER A 508 36.65 1.60 19.72
CA SER A 508 36.94 0.49 20.64
C SER A 508 37.13 0.89 22.12
N ALA A 509 36.66 2.08 22.54
CA ALA A 509 36.85 2.53 23.92
C ALA A 509 36.09 1.67 24.95
N SER A 510 34.93 1.12 24.58
CA SER A 510 34.07 0.29 25.45
C SER A 510 34.29 -1.22 25.33
N GLY A 511 35.05 -1.67 24.32
CA GLY A 511 35.15 -3.09 23.97
C GLY A 511 35.90 -3.31 22.66
N ARG A 512 35.56 -4.37 21.93
CA ARG A 512 36.05 -4.57 20.56
C ARG A 512 35.25 -3.71 19.59
N ALA A 513 35.91 -3.18 18.57
CA ALA A 513 35.27 -2.53 17.44
C ALA A 513 35.73 -3.14 16.13
N VAL A 514 34.79 -3.32 15.20
CA VAL A 514 35.01 -3.87 13.87
C VAL A 514 34.58 -2.82 12.86
N VAL A 515 35.41 -2.55 11.86
CA VAL A 515 35.08 -1.66 10.75
C VAL A 515 35.14 -2.45 9.46
N VAL A 516 34.11 -2.35 8.65
CA VAL A 516 34.06 -2.87 7.29
C VAL A 516 33.78 -1.72 6.33
N TRP A 517 34.53 -1.64 5.23
CA TRP A 517 34.29 -0.66 4.18
C TRP A 517 34.46 -1.29 2.79
N ARG A 518 33.37 -1.28 2.02
CA ARG A 518 33.32 -1.68 0.63
C ARG A 518 33.15 -0.45 -0.27
N GLU A 519 34.14 -0.18 -1.12
CA GLU A 519 34.13 0.94 -2.07
C GLU A 519 33.10 0.76 -3.20
N PRO A 520 32.62 1.85 -3.83
CA PRO A 520 31.81 1.72 -5.04
C PRO A 520 32.60 1.14 -6.20
N GLN A 521 31.96 0.22 -6.95
CA GLN A 521 32.53 -0.29 -8.18
C GLN A 521 32.56 0.83 -9.22
N ARG A 522 33.77 1.27 -9.62
CA ARG A 522 33.94 2.26 -10.71
C ARG A 522 34.04 1.50 -12.03
N HIS A 523 33.36 1.98 -13.07
CA HIS A 523 33.43 1.40 -14.43
C HIS A 523 34.78 1.61 -15.15
N LEU A 524 35.79 2.16 -14.47
CA LEU A 524 37.15 2.30 -14.99
C LEU A 524 37.90 0.98 -14.76
N ALA A 525 38.31 0.33 -15.86
CA ALA A 525 38.89 -1.01 -15.87
C ALA A 525 40.15 -1.19 -14.98
N ASP A 526 40.85 -0.10 -14.65
CA ASP A 526 42.16 -0.13 -13.99
C ASP A 526 42.12 0.06 -12.46
N HIS A 527 40.93 0.13 -11.84
CA HIS A 527 40.83 0.32 -10.38
C HIS A 527 39.70 -0.50 -9.74
N PRO A 528 39.95 -1.78 -9.37
CA PRO A 528 38.93 -2.59 -8.70
C PRO A 528 38.56 -1.96 -7.34
N ALA A 529 37.29 -2.11 -6.95
CA ALA A 529 36.81 -1.66 -5.65
C ALA A 529 37.60 -2.33 -4.53
N ALA A 530 37.97 -1.54 -3.51
CA ALA A 530 38.59 -2.08 -2.31
C ALA A 530 37.55 -2.56 -1.29
N PHE A 531 37.93 -3.60 -0.56
CA PHE A 531 37.24 -4.08 0.63
C PHE A 531 38.21 -4.03 1.81
N HIS A 532 37.85 -3.31 2.86
CA HIS A 532 38.67 -3.11 4.05
C HIS A 532 37.99 -3.68 5.29
N VAL A 533 38.80 -4.29 6.15
CA VAL A 533 38.42 -4.72 7.51
C VAL A 533 39.47 -4.24 8.49
N SER A 534 39.06 -3.64 9.59
CA SER A 534 39.94 -3.37 10.75
C SER A 534 39.24 -3.70 12.05
N VAL A 535 40.01 -4.24 12.99
CA VAL A 535 39.53 -4.64 14.31
C VAL A 535 40.44 -4.02 15.37
N ALA A 536 39.83 -3.38 16.35
CA ALA A 536 40.52 -2.76 17.46
C ALA A 536 39.87 -3.15 18.78
N GLU A 537 40.64 -3.08 19.86
CA GLU A 537 40.15 -3.29 21.22
C GLU A 537 40.83 -2.30 22.16
N ARG A 538 40.06 -1.62 23.00
CA ARG A 538 40.56 -0.67 24.02
C ARG A 538 41.51 0.39 23.45
N GLY A 539 41.19 0.94 22.29
CA GLY A 539 41.95 2.01 21.64
C GLY A 539 43.11 1.53 20.76
N VAL A 540 43.36 0.22 20.65
CA VAL A 540 44.50 -0.32 19.92
C VAL A 540 44.03 -1.20 18.76
N GLU A 541 44.53 -0.94 17.55
CA GLU A 541 44.29 -1.81 16.38
C GLU A 541 44.95 -3.18 16.61
N LEU A 542 44.15 -4.24 16.61
CA LEU A 542 44.63 -5.62 16.72
C LEU A 542 45.13 -6.13 15.37
N TYR A 543 44.34 -5.90 14.33
CA TYR A 543 44.65 -6.24 12.96
C TYR A 543 43.79 -5.46 11.96
N ALA A 544 44.30 -5.29 10.75
CA ALA A 544 43.53 -4.77 9.63
C ALA A 544 44.02 -5.37 8.31
N PHE A 545 43.14 -5.42 7.32
CA PHE A 545 43.52 -5.70 5.95
C PHE A 545 42.65 -4.95 4.94
N THR A 546 43.22 -4.73 3.76
CA THR A 546 42.51 -4.15 2.61
C THR A 546 42.82 -4.99 1.39
N VAL A 547 41.78 -5.49 0.72
CA VAL A 547 41.86 -6.23 -0.54
C VAL A 547 41.43 -5.30 -1.67
N ARG A 548 42.27 -5.14 -2.69
CA ARG A 548 41.96 -4.38 -3.91
C ARG A 548 42.37 -5.23 -5.11
N GLY A 549 41.39 -5.88 -5.76
CA GLY A 549 41.69 -6.87 -6.79
C GLY A 549 42.48 -8.06 -6.22
N ASN A 550 43.74 -8.21 -6.65
CA ASN A 550 44.65 -9.22 -6.10
C ASN A 550 45.65 -8.64 -5.08
N ASP A 551 45.65 -7.32 -4.88
CA ASP A 551 46.54 -6.66 -3.92
C ASP A 551 45.97 -6.77 -2.51
N ILE A 552 46.82 -7.18 -1.57
CA ILE A 552 46.49 -7.30 -0.15
C ILE A 552 47.43 -6.43 0.66
N ARG A 553 46.87 -5.47 1.41
CA ARG A 553 47.58 -4.77 2.49
C ARG A 553 47.11 -5.31 3.82
N ARG A 554 48.02 -5.56 4.76
CA ARG A 554 47.72 -6.13 6.08
C ARG A 554 48.56 -5.52 7.19
N SER A 555 48.00 -5.44 8.38
CA SER A 555 48.62 -5.06 9.65
C SER A 555 48.14 -5.98 10.77
N GLY A 556 48.97 -6.18 11.79
CA GLY A 556 48.61 -6.96 12.98
C GLY A 556 48.48 -8.48 12.74
N ALA A 557 47.95 -9.18 13.75
CA ALA A 557 47.80 -10.64 13.75
C ALA A 557 46.38 -11.04 13.31
N ILE A 558 46.18 -11.20 12.00
CA ILE A 558 44.88 -11.58 11.41
C ILE A 558 44.58 -13.05 11.73
N PRO A 559 43.38 -13.39 12.26
CA PRO A 559 42.95 -14.78 12.46
C PRO A 559 43.00 -15.59 11.16
N ASN A 560 43.41 -16.85 11.23
CA ASN A 560 43.54 -17.72 10.06
C ASN A 560 42.24 -17.87 9.25
N THR A 561 41.08 -17.83 9.91
CA THR A 561 39.76 -17.89 9.28
C THR A 561 39.51 -16.66 8.40
N LEU A 562 40.00 -15.48 8.83
CA LEU A 562 39.87 -14.19 8.14
C LEU A 562 41.08 -13.83 7.26
N ASP A 563 42.00 -14.76 6.96
CA ASP A 563 43.17 -14.47 6.14
C ASP A 563 42.74 -14.02 4.72
N PRO A 564 43.03 -12.77 4.30
CA PRO A 564 42.65 -12.25 2.99
C PRO A 564 43.17 -13.11 1.82
N ALA A 565 44.26 -13.86 2.00
CA ALA A 565 44.80 -14.74 0.98
C ALA A 565 43.86 -15.92 0.62
N ARG A 566 42.92 -16.27 1.50
CA ARG A 566 41.90 -17.31 1.22
C ARG A 566 40.81 -16.85 0.26
N PHE A 567 40.63 -15.54 0.12
CA PHE A 567 39.60 -14.94 -0.71
C PHE A 567 40.17 -14.45 -2.05
N VAL A 568 41.49 -14.27 -2.15
CA VAL A 568 42.20 -13.82 -3.34
C VAL A 568 42.82 -15.00 -4.09
N GLY A 569 42.67 -15.05 -5.43
CA GLY A 569 43.30 -16.06 -6.29
C GLY A 569 42.43 -17.28 -6.66
N SER A 570 41.19 -17.34 -6.17
CA SER A 570 40.19 -18.32 -6.61
C SER A 570 39.53 -17.88 -7.94
N PRO A 571 39.05 -18.79 -8.83
CA PRO A 571 38.32 -18.45 -10.06
C PRO A 571 37.00 -17.69 -9.84
N ASP A 572 36.64 -17.43 -8.58
CA ASP A 572 35.44 -16.74 -8.16
C ASP A 572 35.37 -15.28 -8.61
N THR A 573 34.14 -14.82 -8.85
CA THR A 573 33.85 -13.42 -9.17
C THR A 573 34.11 -12.52 -7.96
N HIS A 574 34.17 -11.20 -8.17
CA HIS A 574 34.29 -10.24 -7.07
C HIS A 574 33.14 -10.37 -6.05
N LEU A 575 31.93 -10.66 -6.53
CA LEU A 575 30.74 -10.83 -5.70
C LEU A 575 30.84 -12.09 -4.81
N ASP A 576 31.26 -13.21 -5.37
CA ASP A 576 31.44 -14.47 -4.63
C ASP A 576 32.47 -14.33 -3.50
N ARG A 577 33.54 -13.57 -3.74
CA ARG A 577 34.56 -13.26 -2.74
C ARG A 577 33.99 -12.38 -1.61
N GLU A 578 33.19 -11.38 -1.97
CA GLU A 578 32.50 -10.51 -1.01
C GLU A 578 31.53 -11.31 -0.12
N VAL A 579 30.69 -12.17 -0.72
CA VAL A 579 29.75 -13.03 0.02
C VAL A 579 30.47 -13.90 1.05
N ARG A 580 31.51 -14.63 0.65
CA ARG A 580 32.26 -15.49 1.59
C ARG A 580 32.95 -14.73 2.70
N LEU A 581 33.45 -13.52 2.40
CA LEU A 581 34.08 -12.69 3.42
C LEU A 581 33.05 -12.23 4.46
N LEU A 582 31.86 -11.81 4.02
CA LEU A 582 30.75 -11.44 4.89
C LEU A 582 30.24 -12.63 5.73
N GLU A 583 30.15 -13.83 5.16
CA GLU A 583 29.84 -15.07 5.90
C GLU A 583 30.87 -15.36 6.97
N THR A 584 32.16 -15.25 6.63
CA THR A 584 33.26 -15.51 7.57
C THR A 584 33.29 -14.48 8.69
N LEU A 585 33.04 -13.20 8.38
CA LEU A 585 32.93 -12.14 9.39
C LEU A 585 31.78 -12.41 10.37
N HIS A 586 30.61 -12.82 9.86
CA HIS A 586 29.49 -13.20 10.70
C HIS A 586 29.84 -14.41 11.58
N ALA A 587 30.43 -15.46 11.01
CA ALA A 587 30.75 -16.69 11.74
C ALA A 587 31.86 -16.52 12.79
N GLU A 588 32.89 -15.73 12.49
CA GLU A 588 34.04 -15.53 13.39
C GLU A 588 33.76 -14.50 14.49
N LEU A 589 33.02 -13.43 14.16
CA LEU A 589 32.85 -12.27 15.05
C LEU A 589 31.43 -12.13 15.62
N GLY A 590 30.46 -12.91 15.13
CA GLY A 590 29.05 -12.85 15.58
C GLY A 590 28.31 -11.57 15.16
N ILE A 591 28.90 -10.76 14.27
CA ILE A 591 28.32 -9.48 13.84
C ILE A 591 27.21 -9.68 12.81
N SER A 592 26.17 -8.85 12.87
CA SER A 592 25.04 -8.83 11.94
C SER A 592 24.53 -7.41 11.72
N LEU A 593 23.62 -7.24 10.77
CA LEU A 593 22.92 -5.97 10.52
C LEU A 593 21.43 -6.22 10.20
N PRO A 594 20.52 -5.36 10.70
CA PRO A 594 19.09 -5.46 10.39
C PRO A 594 18.81 -4.99 8.97
N CYS A 595 18.60 -5.93 8.06
CA CYS A 595 18.31 -5.69 6.64
C CYS A 595 17.09 -4.78 6.46
N PHE A 596 15.99 -5.09 7.14
CA PHE A 596 14.74 -4.37 6.99
C PHE A 596 14.87 -2.94 7.52
N ALA A 597 15.43 -2.76 8.73
CA ALA A 597 15.62 -1.44 9.32
C ALA A 597 16.47 -0.52 8.43
N LEU A 598 17.51 -1.06 7.80
CA LEU A 598 18.42 -0.31 6.93
C LEU A 598 17.88 -0.10 5.52
N SER A 599 16.98 -0.94 5.00
CA SER A 599 16.50 -0.84 3.62
C SER A 599 15.12 -0.19 3.49
N GLN A 600 14.23 -0.39 4.47
CA GLN A 600 12.82 0.01 4.45
C GLN A 600 12.35 0.61 5.80
N GLY A 601 13.18 0.60 6.83
CA GLY A 601 12.85 1.12 8.16
C GLY A 601 13.29 2.56 8.41
N SER A 602 13.23 2.95 9.68
CA SER A 602 13.64 4.26 10.17
C SER A 602 14.60 4.08 11.35
N LEU A 603 15.78 4.71 11.26
CA LEU A 603 16.82 4.64 12.29
C LEU A 603 17.36 6.06 12.61
N PRO A 604 17.75 6.34 13.85
CA PRO A 604 18.50 7.55 14.21
C PRO A 604 19.77 7.69 13.39
N MET A 605 20.17 8.92 13.08
CA MET A 605 21.39 9.21 12.33
C MET A 605 22.29 10.20 13.06
N PHE A 606 23.58 10.16 12.78
CA PHE A 606 24.53 11.20 13.19
C PHE A 606 25.67 11.33 12.17
N THR A 607 26.46 12.39 12.29
CA THR A 607 27.65 12.59 11.45
C THR A 607 28.92 12.14 12.18
N THR A 608 29.75 11.31 11.56
CA THR A 608 31.02 10.84 12.13
C THR A 608 32.13 11.88 11.99
N ARG A 609 33.19 11.73 12.80
CA ARG A 609 34.50 12.34 12.50
C ARG A 609 34.98 11.90 11.11
N SER A 610 35.93 12.65 10.56
CA SER A 610 36.55 12.30 9.30
C SER A 610 37.20 10.92 9.33
N TRP A 611 36.89 10.06 8.36
CA TRP A 611 37.56 8.77 8.13
C TRP A 611 38.89 8.93 7.38
N THR A 612 39.26 10.17 7.06
CA THR A 612 40.55 10.55 6.50
C THR A 612 41.27 11.49 7.45
N ARG A 613 42.59 11.36 7.55
CA ARG A 613 43.43 12.32 8.27
C ARG A 613 43.79 13.51 7.39
N ALA A 614 44.16 14.62 8.03
CA ALA A 614 44.75 15.75 7.34
C ALA A 614 46.01 15.33 6.55
N PRO A 615 46.20 15.84 5.32
CA PRO A 615 47.46 15.71 4.58
C PRO A 615 48.62 16.30 5.40
N ARG A 616 49.75 15.61 5.43
CA ARG A 616 50.98 16.14 6.06
C ARG A 616 51.71 17.09 5.10
N GLU A 617 52.61 17.90 5.65
CA GLU A 617 53.48 18.75 4.83
C GLU A 617 54.23 17.90 3.78
N GLY A 618 54.02 18.21 2.50
CA GLY A 618 54.59 17.48 1.35
C GLY A 618 53.72 16.37 0.77
N GLU A 619 52.57 16.02 1.38
CA GLU A 619 51.60 15.08 0.80
C GLU A 619 50.59 15.80 -0.10
N GLY A 620 50.47 15.36 -1.36
CA GLY A 620 49.47 15.90 -2.29
C GLY A 620 48.12 15.21 -2.16
N PHE A 621 47.04 15.98 -2.20
CA PHE A 621 45.67 15.47 -2.38
C PHE A 621 44.99 16.17 -3.57
N ALA A 622 44.06 15.47 -4.23
CA ALA A 622 43.33 16.00 -5.38
C ALA A 622 41.84 15.64 -5.27
N TYR A 623 40.96 16.55 -5.69
CA TYR A 623 39.52 16.37 -5.76
C TYR A 623 38.99 16.84 -7.12
N LEU A 624 37.89 16.28 -7.57
CA LEU A 624 37.19 16.66 -8.80
C LEU A 624 35.83 17.25 -8.44
N GLY A 625 35.61 18.53 -8.74
CA GLY A 625 34.32 19.20 -8.57
C GLY A 625 33.61 19.38 -9.91
N PHE A 626 32.37 18.92 -10.02
CA PHE A 626 31.53 19.17 -11.20
C PHE A 626 30.55 20.30 -10.89
N VAL A 627 30.74 21.46 -11.51
CA VAL A 627 29.81 22.59 -11.40
C VAL A 627 28.80 22.52 -12.55
N ARG A 628 27.55 22.20 -12.24
CA ARG A 628 26.46 22.22 -13.22
C ARG A 628 26.01 23.68 -13.40
N ARG A 629 26.55 24.39 -14.39
CA ARG A 629 26.00 25.70 -14.80
C ARG A 629 24.67 25.46 -15.52
N ARG A 630 23.56 25.90 -14.95
CA ARG A 630 22.30 26.05 -15.70
C ARG A 630 22.44 27.28 -16.61
N PRO A 631 22.12 27.18 -17.91
CA PRO A 631 21.94 28.36 -18.77
C PRO A 631 20.69 29.16 -18.36
#